data_AF-A0A4S2HAN3-F1
#
_entry.id   AF-A0A4S2HAN3-F1
#
_cell.length_a   1.000
_cell.length_b   1.000
_cell.length_c   1.000
_cell.angle_alpha   90.00
_cell.angle_beta   90.00
_cell.angle_gamma   90.00
#
_symmetry.space_group_name_H-M   'P 1'
#
loop_
_entity.id
_entity.type
_entity.pdbx_description
1 polymer ?
#
loop_
_entity_poly.entity_id
_entity_poly.type
_entity_poly.pdbx_seq_one_letter_code
_entity_poly.pdbx_strand_id
1 'polypeptide(L)' 'MFGLALLFFVVALIAGAFGFFGLAGMAAVIAQWVFFIALALAVVSAIFQALRGDPPV' A
#
# COMPACT_ATOMS: atom_id res chain seq x y z
N MET A 1 -19.34 -12.82 -29.81
CA MET A 1 -18.09 -12.12 -29.41
C MET A 1 -18.22 -11.31 -28.11
N PHE A 2 -19.36 -10.71 -27.76
CA PHE A 2 -19.52 -9.94 -26.49
C PHE A 2 -20.10 -10.71 -25.29
N GLY A 3 -20.66 -11.91 -25.48
CA GLY A 3 -21.31 -12.67 -24.38
C GLY A 3 -20.35 -13.04 -23.25
N LEU A 4 -19.09 -13.37 -23.56
CA LEU A 4 -18.07 -13.67 -22.56
C LEU A 4 -17.58 -12.41 -21.83
N ALA A 5 -17.49 -11.26 -22.53
CA ALA A 5 -17.07 -10.00 -21.93
C ALA A 5 -18.07 -9.52 -20.87
N LEU A 6 -19.37 -9.65 -21.14
CA LEU A 6 -20.42 -9.29 -20.18
C LEU A 6 -20.43 -10.23 -18.97
N LEU A 7 -20.23 -11.53 -19.19
CA LEU A 7 -20.11 -12.51 -18.11
C LEU A 7 -18.89 -12.22 -17.22
N PHE A 8 -17.72 -11.98 -17.83
CA PHE A 8 -16.50 -11.65 -17.10
C PHE A 8 -16.64 -10.35 -16.30
N PHE A 9 -17.33 -9.35 -16.86
CA PHE A 9 -17.59 -8.08 -16.20
C PHE A 9 -18.41 -8.26 -14.91
N VAL A 10 -19.48 -9.05 -14.97
CA VAL A 10 -20.32 -9.34 -13.80
C VAL A 10 -19.55 -10.16 -12.75
N VAL A 11 -18.80 -11.18 -13.18
CA VAL A 11 -17.97 -12.00 -12.29
C VAL A 11 -16.90 -11.15 -11.59
N ALA A 12 -16.26 -10.22 -12.30
CA ALA A 12 -15.26 -9.31 -11.74
C ALA A 12 -15.86 -8.37 -10.69
N LEU A 13 -17.07 -7.84 -10.92
CA LEU A 13 -17.79 -7.02 -9.93
C LEU A 13 -18.14 -7.79 -8.67
N ILE A 14 -18.64 -9.03 -8.81
CA ILE A 14 -18.95 -9.90 -7.67
C ILE A 14 -17.66 -10.27 -6.92
N ALA A 15 -16.59 -10.64 -7.63
CA ALA A 15 -15.30 -10.96 -7.03
C ALA A 15 -14.71 -9.74 -6.29
N GLY A 16 -14.83 -8.55 -6.86
CA GLY A 16 -14.41 -7.30 -6.21
C GLY A 16 -15.25 -6.97 -4.97
N ALA A 17 -16.57 -7.16 -5.04
CA ALA A 17 -17.45 -6.92 -3.90
C ALA A 17 -17.24 -7.90 -2.74
N PHE A 18 -17.03 -9.20 -3.03
CA PHE A 18 -16.91 -10.24 -2.01
C PHE A 18 -15.48 -10.51 -1.53
N GLY A 19 -14.47 -10.40 -2.41
CA GLY A 19 -13.09 -10.81 -2.11
C GLY A 19 -12.16 -9.66 -1.71
N PHE A 20 -12.44 -8.44 -2.19
CA PHE A 20 -11.50 -7.33 -2.03
C PHE A 20 -11.52 -6.74 -0.62
N PHE A 21 -12.66 -6.78 0.09
CA PHE A 21 -12.74 -6.24 1.45
C PHE A 21 -11.81 -6.95 2.45
N GLY A 22 -11.64 -8.27 2.35
CA GLY A 22 -10.75 -9.04 3.23
C GLY A 22 -9.27 -8.87 2.90
N LEU A 23 -8.92 -8.98 1.61
CA LEU A 23 -7.54 -8.87 1.14
C LEU A 23 -7.01 -7.43 1.20
N ALA A 24 -7.84 -6.45 0.84
CA ALA A 24 -7.47 -5.04 0.97
C ALA A 24 -7.34 -4.62 2.43
N GLY A 25 -8.17 -5.17 3.34
CA GLY A 25 -8.03 -4.95 4.78
C GLY A 25 -6.70 -5.50 5.31
N MET A 26 -6.34 -6.72 4.95
CA MET A 26 -5.05 -7.31 5.34
C MET A 26 -3.86 -6.54 4.75
N ALA A 27 -3.94 -6.15 3.47
CA ALA A 27 -2.92 -5.34 2.82
C ALA A 27 -2.77 -3.97 3.49
N ALA A 28 -3.88 -3.33 3.88
CA ALA A 28 -3.87 -2.06 4.60
C ALA A 28 -3.17 -2.17 5.96
N VAL A 29 -3.43 -3.25 6.71
CA VAL A 29 -2.75 -3.52 7.98
C VAL A 29 -1.25 -3.73 7.79
N ILE A 30 -0.85 -4.53 6.80
CA ILE A 30 0.58 -4.75 6.50
C ILE A 30 1.26 -3.43 6.08
N ALA A 31 0.61 -2.65 5.21
CA ALA A 31 1.12 -1.36 4.75
C ALA A 31 1.29 -0.37 5.90
N GLN A 32 0.37 -0.35 6.87
CA GLN A 32 0.49 0.47 8.08
C GLN A 32 1.76 0.13 8.87
N TRP A 33 2.05 -1.15 9.10
CA TRP A 33 3.28 -1.56 9.79
C TRP A 33 4.55 -1.13 9.05
N VAL A 34 4.59 -1.34 7.72
CA VAL A 34 5.72 -0.90 6.88
C VAL A 34 5.88 0.63 6.90
N PHE A 35 4.78 1.38 6.88
CA PHE A 35 4.79 2.84 6.99
C PHE A 35 5.40 3.31 8.31
N PHE A 36 5.03 2.69 9.44
CA PHE A 36 5.63 3.04 10.74
C PHE A 36 7.12 2.72 10.80
N ILE A 37 7.55 1.59 10.25
CA ILE A 37 8.98 1.25 10.17
C ILE A 37 9.72 2.26 9.30
N ALA A 38 9.19 2.58 8.11
CA ALA A 38 9.77 3.58 7.23
C ALA A 38 9.83 4.96 7.88
N LEU A 39 8.78 5.36 8.62
CA LEU A 39 8.74 6.61 9.36
C LEU A 39 9.79 6.66 10.47
N ALA A 40 9.94 5.58 11.24
CA ALA A 40 10.97 5.48 12.27
C ALA A 40 12.38 5.61 11.64
N LEU A 41 12.64 4.89 10.55
CA LEU A 41 13.91 4.98 9.81
C LEU A 41 14.12 6.40 9.24
N ALA A 42 13.08 7.04 8.72
CA ALA A 42 13.15 8.40 8.18
C ALA A 42 13.48 9.41 9.28
N VAL A 43 12.84 9.30 10.45
CA VAL A 43 13.15 10.15 11.62
C VAL A 43 14.60 9.94 12.07
N VAL A 44 15.02 8.68 12.20
CA VAL A 44 16.41 8.35 12.57
C VAL A 44 17.40 8.92 11.55
N SER A 45 17.13 8.75 10.25
CA SER A 45 17.96 9.30 9.18
C SER A 45 18.01 10.83 9.22
N ALA A 46 16.87 11.49 9.47
CA ALA A 46 16.79 12.94 9.57
C ALA A 46 17.59 13.46 10.78
N ILE A 47 17.54 12.76 11.91
CA ILE A 47 18.35 13.07 13.10
C ILE A 47 19.84 12.90 12.77
N PHE A 48 20.25 11.79 12.15
CA PHE A 48 21.64 11.59 11.77
C PHE A 48 22.15 12.64 10.79
N GLN A 49 21.32 13.08 9.84
CA GLN A 49 21.66 14.15 8.90
C GLN A 49 21.77 15.51 9.60
N ALA A 50 20.84 15.84 10.49
CA ALA A 50 20.88 17.05 11.30
C ALA A 50 22.10 17.10 12.24
N LEU A 51 22.50 15.95 12.80
CA LEU A 51 23.67 15.83 13.67
C LEU A 51 25.00 15.83 12.90
N ARG A 52 25.05 15.28 11.68
CA ARG A 52 26.26 15.31 10.84
C ARG A 52 26.55 16.70 10.29
N GLY A 53 25.53 17.58 10.20
CA GLY A 53 25.72 18.96 9.77
C GLY A 53 26.21 19.10 8.32
N ASP A 54 26.20 18.02 7.54
CA ASP A 54 26.59 18.05 6.14
C ASP A 54 25.53 18.87 5.37
N PRO A 55 25.89 20.06 4.85
CA PRO A 55 24.96 20.87 4.08
C PRO A 55 24.54 20.06 2.84
N PRO A 56 23.23 20.01 2.52
CA PRO A 56 22.75 19.36 1.32
C PRO A 56 23.17 20.20 0.11
N VAL A 57 24.36 19.91 -0.45
CA VAL A 57 24.84 20.38 -1.75
C VAL A 57 25.30 19.22 -2.61
#